data_AF-A0A382HBM7-F1
#
_entry.id   AF-A0A382HBM7-F1
#
_cell.length_a   1.000
_cell.length_b   1.000
_cell.length_c   1.000
_cell.angle_alpha   90.00
_cell.angle_beta   90.00
_cell.angle_gamma   90.00
#
_symmetry.space_group_name_H-M   'P 1'
#
loop_
_entity.id
_entity.type
_entity.pdbx_description
1 polymer ?
#
loop_
_entity_poly.entity_id
_entity_poly.type
_entity_poly.pdbx_seq_one_letter_code
_entity_poly.pdbx_strand_id
1 'polypeptide(L)'
;MKIINDFVYIDFVIDDYTEHSDIDACCKIATELGNQGLVYGIDFWFHEAYQEDAGTQVLKFGFNDKHEAMIIKLAGIEVLGTRH
;
A
#
# COMPACT_ATOMS: atom_id res chain seq x y z
N MET A 1 -22.36 4.70 22.18
CA MET A 1 -22.01 4.95 20.77
C MET A 1 -20.83 4.07 20.43
N LYS A 2 -21.05 2.93 19.76
CA LYS A 2 -19.97 2.03 19.33
C LYS A 2 -19.45 2.59 18.02
N ILE A 3 -18.29 3.25 18.04
CA ILE A 3 -17.60 3.65 16.82
C ILE A 3 -16.98 2.36 16.28
N ILE A 4 -17.56 1.80 15.23
CA ILE A 4 -17.00 0.68 14.49
C ILE A 4 -16.24 1.34 13.34
N ASN A 5 -14.98 1.71 13.57
CA ASN A 5 -14.12 2.06 12.45
C ASN A 5 -13.61 0.73 11.87
N ASP A 6 -14.30 0.25 10.83
CA ASP A 6 -13.88 -0.93 10.05
C ASP A 6 -12.73 -0.53 9.13
N PHE A 7 -11.52 -0.47 9.68
CA PHE A 7 -10.31 -0.25 8.93
C PHE A 7 -9.97 -1.49 8.09
N VAL A 8 -9.50 -1.28 6.87
CA VAL A 8 -9.07 -2.36 5.96
C VAL A 8 -7.58 -2.26 5.73
N TYR A 9 -6.90 -3.40 5.76
CA TYR A 9 -5.48 -3.48 5.45
C TYR A 9 -5.27 -4.16 4.11
N ILE A 10 -4.37 -3.60 3.31
CA ILE A 10 -3.94 -4.15 2.01
C ILE A 10 -2.44 -4.36 2.07
N ASP A 11 -2.03 -5.57 1.70
CA ASP A 11 -0.64 -5.98 1.57
C ASP A 11 -0.20 -5.78 0.11
N PHE A 12 0.88 -5.03 -0.08
CA PHE A 12 1.56 -4.83 -1.35
C PHE A 12 2.85 -5.63 -1.35
N VAL A 13 2.92 -6.61 -2.26
CA VAL A 13 4.04 -7.55 -2.37
C VAL A 13 5.07 -7.00 -3.37
N ILE A 14 6.35 -7.00 -2.98
CA ILE A 14 7.48 -6.53 -3.77
C ILE A 14 8.44 -7.71 -3.97
N ASP A 15 8.53 -8.19 -5.21
CA ASP A 15 9.34 -9.36 -5.58
C ASP A 15 10.81 -9.04 -5.91
N ASP A 16 11.15 -7.79 -6.28
CA ASP A 16 12.52 -7.38 -6.67
C ASP A 16 13.11 -6.38 -5.64
N TYR A 17 13.51 -6.92 -4.48
CA TYR A 17 14.05 -6.11 -3.38
C TYR A 17 15.51 -5.70 -3.61
N THR A 18 15.80 -4.40 -3.47
CA THR A 18 17.15 -3.88 -3.24
C THR A 18 17.10 -3.03 -1.97
N GLU A 19 18.14 -3.00 -1.14
CA GLU A 19 18.11 -2.44 0.24
C GLU A 19 17.69 -0.95 0.37
N HIS A 20 17.46 -0.25 -0.74
CA HIS A 20 16.89 1.10 -0.80
C HIS A 20 15.39 1.16 -1.18
N SER A 21 14.74 0.02 -1.47
CA SER A 21 13.45 -0.01 -2.16
C SER A 21 12.23 0.27 -1.29
N ASP A 22 12.29 0.15 0.03
CA ASP A 22 11.08 0.19 0.87
C ASP A 22 10.49 1.59 1.00
N ILE A 23 11.37 2.56 1.22
CA ILE A 23 10.96 3.96 1.30
C ILE A 23 10.46 4.41 -0.07
N ASP A 24 11.18 4.04 -1.13
CA ASP A 24 10.80 4.39 -2.50
C ASP A 24 9.48 3.74 -2.93
N ALA A 25 9.27 2.47 -2.60
CA ALA A 25 8.03 1.76 -2.86
C ALA A 25 6.87 2.33 -2.04
N CYS A 26 7.08 2.64 -0.76
CA CYS A 26 6.11 3.35 0.07
C CYS A 26 5.71 4.69 -0.54
N CYS A 27 6.69 5.51 -0.94
CA CYS A 27 6.46 6.81 -1.56
C CYS A 27 5.74 6.67 -2.90
N LYS A 28 6.08 5.67 -3.71
CA LYS A 28 5.43 5.40 -5.00
C LYS A 28 3.97 5.01 -4.80
N ILE A 29 3.70 4.03 -3.93
CA ILE A 29 2.33 3.61 -3.59
C ILE A 29 1.54 4.80 -3.06
N ALA A 30 2.09 5.56 -2.10
CA ALA A 30 1.41 6.73 -1.56
C ALA A 30 1.12 7.82 -2.62
N THR A 31 2.04 8.00 -3.58
CA THR A 31 1.83 8.93 -4.71
C THR A 31 0.71 8.44 -5.62
N GLU A 32 0.66 7.15 -5.94
CA GLU A 32 -0.38 6.58 -6.80
C GLU A 32 -1.76 6.63 -6.13
N LEU A 33 -1.83 6.35 -4.83
CA LEU A 33 -3.05 6.54 -4.04
C LEU A 33 -3.48 8.02 -4.01
N GLY A 34 -2.52 8.93 -3.85
CA GLY A 34 -2.75 10.38 -3.95
C GLY A 34 -3.29 10.83 -5.31
N ASN A 35 -2.77 10.26 -6.41
CA ASN A 35 -3.25 10.54 -7.77
C ASN A 35 -4.69 10.04 -8.00
N GLN A 36 -5.14 9.06 -7.23
CA GLN A 36 -6.53 8.59 -7.23
C GLN A 36 -7.45 9.44 -6.33
N GLY A 37 -6.90 10.46 -5.67
CA GLY A 37 -7.64 11.40 -4.83
C GLY A 37 -7.64 11.07 -3.34
N LEU A 38 -6.89 10.04 -2.90
CA LEU A 38 -6.81 9.66 -1.49
C LEU A 38 -5.81 10.54 -0.73
N VAL A 39 -6.12 10.89 0.50
CA VAL A 39 -5.28 11.74 1.35
C VAL A 39 -4.56 10.90 2.42
N TYR A 40 -3.24 10.97 2.44
CA TYR A 40 -2.43 10.31 3.45
C TYR A 40 -2.75 10.82 4.86
N GLY A 41 -2.90 9.91 5.81
CA GLY A 41 -3.25 10.19 7.21
C GLY A 41 -4.74 10.42 7.46
N ILE A 42 -5.56 10.51 6.41
CA ILE A 42 -7.04 10.61 6.52
C ILE A 42 -7.67 9.35 5.95
N ASP A 43 -7.38 9.05 4.68
CA ASP A 43 -8.00 7.95 3.94
C ASP A 43 -7.13 6.69 3.99
N PHE A 44 -5.81 6.86 4.02
CA PHE A 44 -4.85 5.75 4.12
C PHE A 44 -3.59 6.11 4.90
N TRP A 45 -2.90 5.12 5.46
CA TRP A 45 -1.60 5.28 6.13
C TRP A 45 -0.74 4.03 6.00
N PHE A 46 0.57 4.21 6.07
CA PHE A 46 1.48 3.08 6.20
C PHE A 46 1.30 2.41 7.57
N HIS A 47 1.17 1.09 7.60
CA HIS A 47 1.00 0.33 8.83
C HIS A 47 2.28 -0.38 9.26
N GLU A 48 2.80 -1.27 8.42
CA GLU A 48 4.00 -2.04 8.70
C GLU A 48 4.65 -2.53 7.40
N ALA A 49 5.92 -2.89 7.49
CA ALA A 49 6.65 -3.59 6.44
C ALA A 49 7.26 -4.85 7.05
N TYR A 50 7.12 -5.99 6.38
CA TYR A 50 7.66 -7.26 6.82
C TYR A 50 8.05 -8.12 5.62
N GLN A 51 8.90 -9.10 5.88
CA GLN A 51 9.32 -10.08 4.89
C GLN A 51 8.53 -11.36 5.10
N GLU A 52 7.82 -11.84 4.07
CA GLU A 52 6.91 -12.99 4.22
C GLU A 52 7.62 -14.34 3.99
N ASP A 53 8.57 -14.44 3.05
CA ASP A 53 9.54 -15.54 2.91
C ASP A 53 10.50 -15.27 1.73
N ALA A 54 11.67 -15.93 1.71
CA ALA A 54 12.59 -16.01 0.55
C ALA A 54 13.07 -14.69 -0.11
N GLY A 55 12.98 -13.55 0.58
CA GLY A 55 13.40 -12.25 0.02
C GLY A 55 12.24 -11.32 -0.34
N THR A 56 11.01 -11.82 -0.36
CA THR A 56 9.82 -11.04 -0.74
C THR A 56 9.44 -10.08 0.37
N GLN A 57 9.46 -8.79 0.05
CA GLN A 57 9.07 -7.73 0.97
C GLN A 57 7.61 -7.39 0.79
N VAL A 58 6.90 -7.22 1.91
CA VAL A 58 5.50 -6.85 1.94
C VAL A 58 5.34 -5.52 2.67
N LEU A 59 4.67 -4.57 2.02
CA LEU A 59 4.26 -3.30 2.62
C LEU A 59 2.76 -3.33 2.89
N LYS A 60 2.36 -3.19 4.15
CA LYS A 60 0.95 -3.13 4.54
C LYS A 60 0.50 -1.68 4.73
N PHE A 61 -0.58 -1.30 4.06
CA PHE A 61 -1.26 -0.02 4.23
C PHE A 61 -2.64 -0.21 4.84
N GLY A 62 -3.00 0.66 5.78
CA GLY A 62 -4.33 0.76 6.35
C GLY A 62 -5.16 1.79 5.60
N PHE A 63 -6.46 1.52 5.48
CA PHE A 63 -7.45 2.37 4.81
C PHE A 63 -8.65 2.60 5.74
N ASN A 64 -9.17 3.83 5.71
CA ASN A 64 -10.32 4.24 6.50
C ASN A 64 -11.66 3.77 5.90
N ASP A 65 -11.73 3.67 4.58
CA ASP A 65 -12.93 3.23 3.85
C ASP A 65 -12.68 1.91 3.10
N LYS A 66 -13.54 0.92 3.37
CA LYS A 66 -13.51 -0.41 2.75
C LYS A 66 -13.80 -0.39 1.25
N HIS A 67 -14.63 0.52 0.77
CA HIS A 67 -14.97 0.66 -0.63
C HIS A 67 -13.78 1.19 -1.44
N GLU A 68 -13.09 2.20 -0.92
CA GLU A 68 -11.87 2.75 -1.53
C GLU A 68 -10.76 1.71 -1.56
N ALA A 69 -10.54 1.01 -0.43
CA ALA A 69 -9.59 -0.10 -0.35
C ALA A 69 -9.87 -1.18 -1.41
N MET A 70 -11.15 -1.48 -1.67
CA MET A 70 -11.54 -2.46 -2.69
C MET A 70 -11.30 -1.96 -4.11
N ILE A 71 -11.51 -0.67 -4.40
CA ILE A 71 -11.19 -0.07 -5.70
C ILE A 71 -9.69 -0.11 -5.95
N ILE A 72 -8.87 0.28 -4.97
CA ILE A 72 -7.41 0.21 -5.05
C ILE A 72 -6.94 -1.20 -5.39
N LYS A 73 -7.50 -2.21 -4.70
CA LYS A 73 -7.16 -3.62 -4.90
C LYS A 73 -7.58 -4.13 -6.29
N LEU A 74 -8.69 -3.63 -6.84
CA LEU A 74 -9.17 -3.99 -8.17
C LEU A 74 -8.48 -3.22 -9.30
N ALA A 75 -8.03 -1.99 -9.05
CA ALA A 75 -7.25 -1.19 -9.98
C ALA A 75 -5.88 -1.82 -10.27
N GLY A 76 -5.45 -2.76 -9.42
CA GLY A 76 -4.27 -3.58 -9.63
C GLY A 76 -3.07 -2.69 -9.89
N ILE A 77 -2.77 -1.76 -8.96
CA ILE A 77 -1.62 -0.85 -9.04
C ILE A 77 -0.39 -1.68 -9.43
N GLU A 78 -0.12 -1.70 -10.74
CA GLU A 78 1.01 -2.42 -11.29
C GLU A 78 2.20 -1.57 -10.92
N VAL A 79 2.99 -2.06 -9.97
CA VAL A 79 4.32 -1.50 -9.74
C VAL A 79 5.03 -1.63 -11.08
N LEU A 80 5.03 -0.56 -11.88
CA LEU A 80 5.80 -0.47 -13.11
C LEU A 80 7.26 -0.50 -12.68
N GLY A 81 7.82 -1.71 -12.56
CA GLY A 81 9.24 -1.95 -12.46
C GLY A 81 9.85 -1.39 -13.74
N THR A 82 10.57 -0.29 -13.60
CA THR A 82 11.42 0.23 -14.68
C THR A 82 12.47 -0.83 -14.97
N ARG A 83 12.19 -1.67 -15.96
CA ARG A 83 13.22 -2.44 -16.66
C ARG A 83 14.16 -1.45 -17.32
N HIS A 84 15.42 -1.47 -16.90
CA HIS A 84 16.54 -0.88 -17.63
C HIS A 84 17.64 -1.91 -17.76
#